data_AF-A0A066YL04-F1
#
_entry.id   AF-A0A066YL04-F1
#
_cell.length_a   1.000
_cell.length_b   1.000
_cell.length_c   1.000
_cell.angle_alpha   90.00
_cell.angle_beta   90.00
_cell.angle_gamma   90.00
#
_symmetry.space_group_name_H-M   'P 1'
#
loop_
_entity.id
_entity.type
_entity.pdbx_description
1 polymer ?
#
loop_
_entity_poly.entity_id
_entity_poly.type
_entity_poly.pdbx_seq_one_letter_code
_entity_poly.pdbx_strand_id
1 'polypeptide(L)'
;MAVLNGALTATPATPLLHWDAERGLHRTLPHPADPIAIQAMARLAADAAELLTGPDAVRLAACGGAPCSRYYVRTHAARHWCSTRCGDRVRAARAYAKKRAAERS
;
A
#
# COMPACT_ATOMS: atom_id res chain seq x y z
N MET A 1 -0.47 5.02 -9.83
CA MET A 1 -1.54 5.96 -10.23
C MET A 1 -2.79 5.25 -10.75
N ALA A 2 -2.73 4.40 -11.79
CA ALA A 2 -3.91 3.74 -12.36
C ALA A 2 -4.75 2.92 -11.34
N VAL A 3 -4.10 2.18 -10.43
CA VAL A 3 -4.79 1.42 -9.37
C VAL A 3 -5.51 2.32 -8.37
N LEU A 4 -4.89 3.44 -7.98
CA LEU A 4 -5.47 4.40 -7.03
C LEU A 4 -6.69 5.09 -7.65
N ASN A 5 -6.55 5.58 -8.89
CA ASN A 5 -7.65 6.20 -9.64
C ASN A 5 -8.78 5.20 -9.87
N GLY A 6 -8.46 3.95 -10.23
CA GLY A 6 -9.44 2.89 -10.37
C GLY A 6 -10.25 2.67 -9.10
N ALA A 7 -9.61 2.59 -7.94
CA ALA A 7 -10.27 2.43 -6.64
C ALA A 7 -11.12 3.65 -6.24
N LEU A 8 -10.65 4.87 -6.50
CA LEU A 8 -11.44 6.10 -6.29
C LEU A 8 -12.72 6.11 -7.14
N THR A 9 -12.68 5.52 -8.33
CA THR A 9 -13.83 5.41 -9.25
C THR A 9 -14.58 4.08 -9.15
N ALA A 10 -14.17 3.17 -8.26
CA ALA A 10 -14.66 1.79 -8.21
C ALA A 10 -16.06 1.67 -7.60
N THR A 11 -16.61 2.72 -6.99
CA THR A 11 -18.02 2.71 -6.57
C THR A 11 -18.88 2.63 -7.83
N PRO A 12 -19.58 1.51 -8.08
CA PRO A 12 -20.29 1.33 -9.33
C PRO A 12 -21.60 2.12 -9.26
N ALA A 13 -21.55 3.40 -9.62
CA ALA A 13 -22.75 4.22 -9.73
C ALA A 13 -23.55 3.92 -11.01
N THR A 14 -22.93 3.30 -12.03
CA THR A 14 -23.53 3.11 -13.35
C THR A 14 -23.59 1.63 -13.73
N PRO A 15 -24.79 1.04 -13.87
CA PRO A 15 -24.95 -0.28 -14.48
C PRO A 15 -24.42 -0.28 -15.92
N LEU A 16 -23.54 -1.22 -16.24
CA LEU A 16 -22.92 -1.37 -17.55
C LEU A 16 -23.84 -2.17 -18.49
N LEU A 17 -23.71 -1.90 -19.79
CA LEU A 17 -24.44 -2.60 -20.84
C LEU A 17 -23.66 -3.85 -21.26
N HIS A 18 -24.32 -5.01 -21.20
CA HIS A 18 -23.76 -6.30 -21.58
C HIS A 18 -24.66 -6.99 -22.60
N TRP A 19 -24.09 -7.88 -23.40
CA TRP A 19 -24.83 -8.74 -24.31
C TRP A 19 -24.35 -10.18 -24.15
N ASP A 20 -25.29 -11.12 -24.11
CA ASP A 20 -25.02 -12.55 -24.23
C ASP A 20 -26.10 -13.23 -25.09
N ALA A 21 -25.79 -14.43 -25.58
CA ALA A 21 -26.64 -15.15 -26.53
C ALA A 21 -27.96 -15.68 -25.93
N GLU A 22 -28.03 -15.86 -24.61
CA GLU A 22 -29.25 -16.35 -23.93
C GLU A 22 -30.20 -15.21 -23.54
N ARG A 23 -29.66 -14.09 -23.04
CA ARG A 23 -30.46 -12.98 -22.47
C ARG A 23 -30.53 -11.76 -23.36
N GLY A 24 -29.74 -11.69 -24.43
CA GLY A 24 -29.62 -10.51 -25.27
C GLY A 24 -29.01 -9.32 -24.54
N LEU A 25 -29.32 -8.12 -25.01
CA LEU A 25 -28.79 -6.87 -24.46
C LEU A 25 -29.42 -6.58 -23.08
N HIS A 26 -28.62 -6.50 -22.04
CA HIS A 26 -29.09 -6.26 -20.67
C HIS A 26 -28.11 -5.39 -19.89
N ARG A 27 -28.60 -4.78 -18.80
CA ARG A 27 -27.76 -3.99 -17.89
C ARG A 27 -27.38 -4.85 -16.70
N THR A 28 -26.09 -4.91 -16.37
CA THR A 28 -25.61 -5.55 -15.13
C THR A 28 -24.65 -4.63 -14.40
N LEU A 29 -24.65 -4.73 -13.07
CA LEU A 29 -23.56 -4.16 -12.30
C LEU A 29 -22.30 -4.99 -12.59
N PRO A 30 -21.13 -4.36 -12.80
CA PRO A 30 -19.87 -5.10 -12.80
C PRO A 30 -19.81 -5.93 -11.51
N HIS A 31 -19.39 -7.20 -11.64
CA HIS A 31 -19.48 -8.24 -10.60
C HIS A 31 -19.37 -7.65 -9.19
N PRO A 32 -20.37 -7.83 -8.31
CA PRO A 32 -20.34 -7.23 -7.01
C PRO A 32 -19.20 -7.88 -6.23
N ALA A 33 -18.04 -7.23 -6.20
CA ALA A 33 -17.24 -7.31 -5.00
C ALA A 33 -18.15 -6.88 -3.84
N ASP A 34 -17.99 -7.53 -2.68
CA ASP A 34 -18.75 -7.20 -1.49
C ASP A 34 -18.84 -5.66 -1.36
N PRO A 35 -20.04 -5.06 -1.34
CA PRO A 35 -20.20 -3.62 -1.24
C PRO A 35 -19.39 -3.01 -0.08
N ILE A 36 -19.20 -3.76 1.00
CA ILE A 36 -18.35 -3.39 2.14
C ILE A 36 -16.88 -3.31 1.71
N ALA A 37 -16.38 -4.31 1.00
CA ALA A 37 -15.01 -4.33 0.49
C ALA A 37 -14.76 -3.20 -0.53
N ILE A 38 -15.72 -2.91 -1.42
CA ILE A 38 -15.63 -1.78 -2.37
C ILE A 38 -15.53 -0.47 -1.61
N GLN A 39 -16.42 -0.24 -0.64
CA GLN A 39 -16.43 0.98 0.14
C GLN A 39 -15.14 1.16 0.95
N ALA A 40 -14.63 0.08 1.55
CA ALA A 40 -13.36 0.08 2.27
C ALA A 40 -12.19 0.44 1.33
N MET A 41 -12.14 -0.15 0.13
CA MET A 41 -11.10 0.16 -0.86
C MET A 41 -11.18 1.61 -1.35
N ALA A 42 -12.38 2.11 -1.63
CA ALA A 42 -12.58 3.51 -2.03
C ALA A 42 -12.11 4.47 -0.93
N ARG A 43 -12.41 4.16 0.35
CA ARG A 43 -11.95 4.97 1.49
C ARG A 43 -10.43 4.94 1.63
N LEU A 44 -9.82 3.76 1.57
CA LEU A 44 -8.36 3.63 1.60
C LEU A 44 -7.67 4.38 0.45
N ALA A 45 -8.29 4.38 -0.74
CA ALA A 45 -7.78 5.12 -1.89
C ALA A 45 -7.88 6.63 -1.69
N ALA A 46 -8.98 7.12 -1.10
CA ALA A 46 -9.13 8.53 -0.74
C ALA A 46 -8.10 8.97 0.30
N ASP A 47 -7.96 8.22 1.40
CA ASP A 47 -6.98 8.52 2.46
C ASP A 47 -5.54 8.49 1.90
N ALA A 48 -5.22 7.54 1.00
CA ALA A 48 -3.92 7.48 0.34
C ALA A 48 -3.69 8.66 -0.62
N ALA A 49 -4.71 9.10 -1.36
CA ALA A 49 -4.62 10.27 -2.23
C ALA A 49 -4.39 11.55 -1.40
N GLU A 50 -5.07 11.70 -0.27
CA GLU A 50 -4.87 12.81 0.67
C GLU A 50 -3.44 12.82 1.22
N LEU A 51 -2.91 11.66 1.66
CA LEU A 51 -1.53 11.55 2.12
C LEU A 51 -0.50 11.91 1.03
N LEU A 52 -0.73 11.45 -0.20
CA LEU A 52 0.19 11.65 -1.33
C LEU A 52 0.18 13.07 -1.89
N THR A 53 -0.91 13.81 -1.70
CA THR A 53 -1.07 15.18 -2.20
C THR A 53 -0.98 16.24 -1.10
N GLY A 54 -1.03 15.81 0.17
CA GLY A 54 -0.96 16.67 1.33
C GLY A 54 0.47 17.02 1.79
N PRO A 55 0.59 17.76 2.91
CA PRO A 55 1.89 18.25 3.42
C PRO A 55 2.83 17.12 3.87
N ASP A 56 2.30 15.93 4.09
CA ASP A 56 3.05 14.76 4.55
C ASP A 56 3.71 13.97 3.44
N ALA A 57 3.37 14.26 2.18
CA ALA A 57 3.94 13.58 1.03
C ALA A 57 5.47 13.63 1.03
N VAL A 58 6.05 14.79 1.37
CA VAL A 58 7.52 14.99 1.45
C VAL A 58 8.16 14.25 2.62
N ARG A 59 7.36 13.80 3.60
CA ARG A 59 7.82 13.04 4.77
C ARG A 59 7.79 11.54 4.52
N LEU A 60 7.24 11.07 3.40
CA LEU A 60 7.24 9.64 3.06
C LEU A 60 8.67 9.16 2.76
N ALA A 61 9.07 8.09 3.44
CA ALA A 61 10.37 7.47 3.27
C ALA A 61 10.24 5.95 3.15
N ALA A 62 11.07 5.34 2.30
CA ALA A 62 11.23 3.90 2.26
C ALA A 62 11.94 3.40 3.53
N CYS A 63 11.54 2.23 4.03
CA CYS A 63 12.19 1.61 5.18
C CYS A 63 13.63 1.17 4.87
N GLY A 64 14.60 1.60 5.67
CA GLY A 64 16.01 1.20 5.52
C GLY A 64 16.34 -0.21 5.98
N GLY A 65 15.36 -1.09 6.22
CA GLY A 65 15.57 -2.44 6.73
C GLY A 65 15.34 -3.50 5.66
N ALA A 66 16.34 -3.90 4.88
CA ALA A 66 16.19 -4.93 3.83
C ALA A 66 15.74 -6.29 4.41
N PRO A 67 14.80 -7.03 3.77
CA PRO A 67 14.14 -6.75 2.50
C PRO A 67 12.76 -6.09 2.67
N CYS A 68 12.61 -5.13 3.59
CA CYS A 68 11.34 -4.42 3.79
C CYS A 68 11.12 -3.41 2.66
N SER A 69 9.98 -3.53 1.98
CA SER A 69 9.53 -2.63 0.91
C SER A 69 8.51 -1.58 1.37
N ARG A 70 8.24 -1.50 2.68
CA ARG A 70 7.23 -0.58 3.23
C ARG A 70 7.72 0.87 3.23
N TYR A 71 6.78 1.78 3.04
CA TYR A 71 6.94 3.22 3.28
C TYR A 71 6.41 3.60 4.67
N TYR A 72 6.89 4.72 5.20
CA TYR A 72 6.38 5.31 6.44
C TYR A 72 6.49 6.84 6.38
N VAL A 73 5.63 7.53 7.13
CA VAL A 73 5.76 8.96 7.38
C VAL A 73 6.89 9.17 8.40
N ARG A 74 7.97 9.83 7.97
CA ARG A 74 9.12 10.13 8.82
C ARG A 74 8.76 11.30 9.74
N THR A 75 8.44 10.96 10.98
CA THR A 75 8.07 11.92 12.03
C THR A 75 9.26 12.72 12.57
N HIS A 76 10.48 12.20 12.47
CA HIS A 76 11.71 12.90 12.85
C HIS A 76 12.90 12.36 12.05
N ALA A 77 13.94 13.19 11.86
CA ALA A 77 15.07 12.89 10.98
C ALA A 77 15.78 11.57 11.30
N ALA A 78 15.94 11.22 12.58
CA ALA A 78 16.62 10.01 13.02
C ALA A 78 15.84 8.69 12.78
N ARG A 79 14.55 8.74 12.41
CA ARG A 79 13.76 7.53 12.15
C ARG A 79 14.11 6.98 10.78
N HIS A 80 14.77 5.82 10.74
CA HIS A 80 15.19 5.15 9.49
C HIS A 80 14.38 3.90 9.15
N TRP A 81 13.47 3.47 10.03
CA TRP A 81 12.73 2.22 9.89
C TRP A 81 11.23 2.42 10.11
N CYS A 82 10.42 1.64 9.37
CA CYS A 82 8.96 1.70 9.48
C CYS A 82 8.45 1.23 10.86
N SER A 83 9.20 0.37 11.55
CA SER A 83 8.84 -0.17 12.87
C SER A 83 10.07 -0.56 13.69
N THR A 84 9.89 -0.71 15.00
CA THR A 84 10.90 -1.23 15.93
C THR A 84 11.47 -2.56 15.46
N ARG A 85 10.60 -3.50 15.03
CA ARG A 85 10.98 -4.81 14.48
C ARG A 85 11.96 -4.71 13.30
N CYS A 86 11.78 -3.73 12.40
CA CYS A 86 12.73 -3.54 11.30
C CYS A 86 14.08 -3.02 11.81
N GLY A 87 14.07 -2.11 12.79
CA GLY A 87 15.30 -1.61 13.42
C GLY A 87 16.08 -2.69 14.16
N ASP A 88 15.38 -3.52 14.95
CA ASP A 88 16.01 -4.61 15.72
C ASP A 88 16.67 -5.63 14.80
N ARG A 89 15.99 -5.99 13.70
CA ARG A 89 16.52 -6.90 12.70
C ARG A 89 17.81 -6.38 12.05
N VAL A 90 17.86 -5.09 11.70
CA VAL A 90 19.08 -4.46 11.16
C VAL A 90 20.20 -4.44 12.20
N ARG A 91 19.90 -4.10 13.46
CA ARG A 91 20.88 -4.10 14.55
C ARG A 91 21.44 -5.50 14.82
N ALA A 92 20.58 -6.52 14.87
CA ALA A 92 20.98 -7.90 15.05
C ALA A 92 21.88 -8.39 13.92
N ALA A 93 21.50 -8.12 12.66
CA ALA A 93 22.33 -8.47 11.49
C ALA A 93 23.72 -7.84 11.56
N ARG A 94 23.84 -6.57 11.96
CA ARG A 94 25.12 -5.89 12.17
C ARG A 94 25.95 -6.54 13.28
N ALA A 95 25.32 -6.88 14.40
CA ALA A 95 25.99 -7.56 15.51
C ALA A 95 26.54 -8.93 15.11
N TYR A 96 25.75 -9.74 14.40
CA TYR A 96 26.19 -11.03 13.87
C TYR A 96 27.32 -10.88 12.87
N ALA A 97 27.23 -9.94 11.92
CA ALA A 97 28.30 -9.69 10.95
C ALA A 97 29.61 -9.31 11.63
N LYS A 98 29.57 -8.45 12.65
CA LYS A 98 30.75 -8.06 13.45
C LYS A 98 31.35 -9.27 14.18
N LYS A 99 30.53 -10.08 14.84
CA LYS A 99 31.00 -11.29 15.52
C LYS A 99 31.68 -12.26 14.55
N ARG A 100 31.04 -12.49 13.40
CA ARG A 100 31.56 -13.37 12.34
C ARG A 100 32.86 -12.85 11.73
N ALA A 101 33.06 -11.53 11.65
CA ALA A 101 34.32 -10.95 11.17
C ALA A 101 35.46 -11.13 12.19
N ALA A 102 35.16 -10.97 13.48
CA ALA A 102 36.12 -11.20 14.56
C ALA A 102 36.52 -12.68 14.68
N GLU A 103 35.60 -13.61 14.42
CA GLU A 103 35.88 -15.06 14.39
C GLU A 103 36.74 -15.51 13.18
N ARG A 104 36.90 -14.65 12.16
CA ARG A 104 37.64 -14.94 10.92
C ARG A 104 39.00 -14.25 10.84
N SER A 105 39.34 -13.40 11.82
CA SER A 105 40.63 -12.70 11.92
C SER A 105 41.51 -13.42 12.93
#